data_AF-A0A2Z7CD28-F1
#
_entry.id   AF-A0A2Z7CD28-F1
#
_cell.length_a   1.000
_cell.length_b   1.000
_cell.length_c   1.000
_cell.angle_alpha   90.00
_cell.angle_beta   90.00
_cell.angle_gamma   90.00
#
_symmetry.space_group_name_H-M   'P 1'
#
loop_
_entity.id
_entity.type
_entity.pdbx_description
1 polymer ?
#
loop_
_entity_poly.entity_id
_entity_poly.type
_entity_poly.pdbx_seq_one_letter_code
_entity_poly.pdbx_strand_id
1 'polypeptide(L)'
;MSDEAQADQFINGLNPDVFTLVNTGRPNTFADALNRAKGAEAGLLRQRRAQFVPAAAKAAENPQIPPPPLFDAGSSSSGKKKNFFKGKGK
;
A
#
# COMPACT_ATOMS: atom_id res chain seq x y z
N MET A 1 -12.19 16.43 -40.32
CA MET A 1 -11.72 16.28 -38.92
C MET A 1 -10.75 15.11 -38.92
N SER A 2 -9.48 15.35 -38.64
CA SER A 2 -8.47 14.27 -38.57
C SER A 2 -8.53 13.59 -37.20
N ASP A 3 -8.16 12.32 -37.14
CA ASP A 3 -8.20 11.55 -35.89
C ASP A 3 -7.23 12.12 -34.84
N GLU A 4 -6.06 12.62 -35.25
CA GLU A 4 -5.17 13.39 -34.35
C GLU A 4 -5.83 14.65 -33.80
N ALA A 5 -6.53 15.43 -34.63
CA ALA A 5 -7.17 16.66 -34.17
C ALA A 5 -8.29 16.38 -33.16
N GLN A 6 -9.02 15.27 -33.36
CA GLN A 6 -10.02 14.81 -32.40
C GLN A 6 -9.38 14.29 -31.11
N ALA A 7 -8.25 13.59 -31.19
CA ALA A 7 -7.47 13.16 -30.04
C ALA A 7 -6.95 14.37 -29.24
N ASP A 8 -6.36 15.36 -29.91
CA ASP A 8 -5.87 16.60 -29.29
C ASP A 8 -7.00 17.35 -28.59
N GLN A 9 -8.16 17.49 -29.24
CA GLN A 9 -9.32 18.15 -28.62
C GLN A 9 -9.81 17.40 -27.37
N PHE A 10 -9.87 16.07 -27.42
CA PHE A 10 -10.23 15.24 -26.27
C PHE A 10 -9.23 15.39 -25.13
N ILE A 11 -7.94 15.29 -25.44
CA ILE A 11 -6.86 15.38 -24.45
C ILE A 11 -6.87 16.73 -23.75
N ASN A 12 -7.05 17.82 -24.49
CA ASN A 12 -7.14 19.17 -23.93
C ASN A 12 -8.32 19.37 -22.96
N GLY A 13 -9.34 18.51 -23.02
CA GLY A 13 -10.46 18.50 -22.07
C GLY A 13 -10.24 17.64 -20.82
N LEU A 14 -9.13 16.91 -20.73
CA LEU A 14 -8.83 16.04 -19.58
C LEU A 14 -8.32 16.83 -18.38
N ASN A 15 -8.49 16.25 -17.19
CA ASN A 15 -7.82 16.72 -15.98
C ASN A 15 -6.29 16.78 -16.19
N PRO A 16 -5.57 17.79 -15.68
CA PRO A 16 -4.12 17.96 -15.89
C PRO A 16 -3.26 16.74 -15.50
N ASP A 17 -3.63 16.02 -14.44
CA ASP A 17 -2.91 14.81 -14.02
C ASP A 17 -3.02 13.71 -15.08
N VAL A 18 -4.22 13.53 -15.66
CA VAL A 18 -4.51 12.53 -16.70
C VAL A 18 -3.96 13.00 -18.05
N PHE A 19 -4.08 14.29 -18.37
CA PHE A 19 -3.52 14.93 -19.57
C PHE A 19 -2.02 14.62 -19.68
N THR A 20 -1.28 14.84 -18.60
CA THR A 20 0.17 14.61 -18.58
C THR A 20 0.49 13.14 -18.82
N LEU A 21 -0.28 12.25 -18.20
CA LEU A 21 -0.08 10.81 -18.34
C LEU A 21 -0.41 10.31 -19.75
N VAL A 22 -1.46 10.82 -20.38
CA VAL A 22 -1.83 10.43 -21.76
C VAL A 22 -0.82 10.98 -22.78
N ASN A 23 -0.27 12.18 -22.55
CA ASN A 23 0.68 12.83 -23.45
C ASN A 23 2.10 12.25 -23.42
N THR A 24 2.47 11.43 -22.43
CA THR A 24 3.84 10.85 -22.34
C THR A 24 4.28 10.03 -23.56
N GLY A 25 3.36 9.62 -24.44
CA GLY A 25 3.69 9.01 -25.72
C GLY A 25 2.79 9.45 -26.86
N ARG A 26 2.42 10.74 -26.88
CA ARG A 26 1.46 11.44 -27.78
C ARG A 26 0.59 10.50 -28.64
N PRO A 27 -0.69 10.30 -28.28
CA PRO A 27 -1.55 9.37 -29.01
C PRO A 27 -1.81 9.85 -30.44
N ASN A 28 -1.75 8.91 -31.39
CA ASN A 28 -1.98 9.18 -32.82
C ASN A 28 -3.47 9.11 -33.19
N THR A 29 -4.30 8.55 -32.31
CA THR A 29 -5.74 8.40 -32.56
C THR A 29 -6.57 8.70 -31.32
N PHE A 30 -7.84 9.07 -31.52
CA PHE A 30 -8.80 9.28 -30.45
C PHE A 30 -9.01 8.00 -29.64
N ALA A 31 -9.07 6.85 -30.30
CA ALA A 31 -9.21 5.56 -29.62
C ALA A 31 -8.00 5.27 -28.71
N ASP A 32 -6.79 5.60 -29.16
CA ASP A 32 -5.58 5.46 -28.35
C ASP A 32 -5.60 6.43 -27.15
N ALA A 33 -5.96 7.70 -27.38
CA ALA A 33 -6.12 8.69 -26.32
C ALA A 33 -7.14 8.25 -25.25
N LEU A 34 -8.29 7.71 -25.68
CA LEU A 34 -9.33 7.22 -24.79
C LEU A 34 -8.89 6.00 -23.98
N ASN A 35 -8.24 5.01 -24.62
CA ASN A 35 -7.75 3.82 -23.93
C ASN A 35 -6.68 4.16 -22.90
N ARG A 36 -5.76 5.08 -23.26
CA ARG A 36 -4.73 5.58 -22.34
C ARG A 36 -5.34 6.37 -21.19
N ALA A 37 -6.31 7.23 -21.44
CA ALA A 37 -6.98 8.01 -20.40
C ALA A 37 -7.64 7.11 -19.35
N LYS A 38 -8.32 6.03 -19.79
CA LYS A 38 -8.92 5.03 -18.88
C LYS A 38 -7.87 4.35 -18.00
N GLY A 39 -6.75 3.92 -18.59
CA GLY A 39 -5.64 3.32 -17.85
C GLY A 39 -4.98 4.29 -16.88
N ALA A 40 -4.80 5.54 -17.31
CA ALA A 40 -4.19 6.62 -16.55
C ALA A 40 -5.01 7.00 -15.31
N GLU A 41 -6.32 7.18 -15.46
CA GLU A 41 -7.21 7.50 -14.34
C GLU A 41 -7.22 6.38 -13.29
N ALA A 42 -7.35 5.12 -13.73
CA ALA A 42 -7.28 3.97 -12.86
C ALA A 42 -5.92 3.87 -12.13
N GLY A 43 -4.82 4.15 -12.84
CA GLY A 43 -3.47 4.23 -12.28
C GLY A 43 -3.34 5.32 -11.21
N LEU A 44 -3.87 6.51 -11.48
CA LEU A 44 -3.83 7.64 -10.55
C LEU A 44 -4.64 7.38 -9.28
N LEU A 45 -5.84 6.79 -9.40
CA LEU A 45 -6.66 6.42 -8.24
C LEU A 45 -5.97 5.36 -7.38
N ARG A 46 -5.32 4.38 -8.01
CA ARG A 46 -4.51 3.38 -7.30
C ARG A 46 -3.28 4.00 -6.65
N GLN A 47 -2.60 4.96 -7.30
CA GLN A 47 -1.47 5.66 -6.71
C GLN A 47 -1.90 6.51 -5.52
N ARG A 48 -3.01 7.25 -5.61
CA ARG A 48 -3.56 8.02 -4.48
C ARG A 48 -3.93 7.11 -3.30
N ARG A 49 -4.44 5.90 -3.57
CA ARG A 49 -4.65 4.88 -2.53
C ARG A 49 -3.33 4.29 -2.00
N ALA A 50 -2.32 4.10 -2.85
CA ALA A 50 -1.00 3.63 -2.44
C ALA A 50 -0.22 4.68 -1.63
N GLN A 51 -0.50 5.98 -1.81
CA GLN A 51 -0.01 7.08 -0.98
C GLN A 51 -0.65 7.11 0.42
N PHE A 52 -1.65 6.26 0.69
CA PHE A 52 -2.17 6.02 2.05
C PHE A 52 -1.20 5.18 2.92
N VAL A 53 0.03 4.97 2.47
CA VAL A 53 1.14 4.71 3.40
C VAL A 53 1.69 6.08 3.82
N PRO A 54 1.60 6.47 5.10
CA PRO A 54 2.07 7.78 5.55
C PRO A 54 3.50 8.00 5.08
N ALA A 55 3.77 9.15 4.43
CA ALA A 55 5.11 9.55 4.00
C ALA A 55 6.14 9.52 5.16
N ALA A 56 5.66 9.55 6.41
CA ALA A 56 6.45 9.34 7.62
C ALA A 56 7.15 7.96 7.69
N ALA A 57 6.69 6.95 6.96
CA ALA A 57 7.32 5.62 6.90
C ALA A 57 8.50 5.53 5.91
N LYS A 58 8.74 6.57 5.11
CA LYS A 58 9.82 6.59 4.09
C LYS A 58 10.99 7.50 4.44
N ALA A 59 10.92 8.21 5.57
CA ALA A 59 11.94 9.16 6.02
C ALA A 59 12.53 8.82 7.41
N ALA A 60 12.62 7.53 7.76
CA ALA A 60 13.32 7.11 8.96
C ALA A 60 14.54 6.26 8.56
N GLU A 61 15.68 6.93 8.36
CA GLU A 61 16.99 6.26 8.25
C GLU A 61 17.43 5.63 9.60
N ASN A 62 16.70 5.88 10.69
CA ASN A 62 16.84 5.13 11.94
C ASN A 62 15.62 5.38 12.84
N PRO A 63 14.49 4.66 12.68
CA PRO A 63 13.47 4.68 13.70
C PRO A 63 13.98 3.80 14.85
N GLN A 64 14.73 4.40 15.78
CA GLN A 64 15.04 3.77 17.08
C GLN A 64 13.76 3.69 17.89
N ILE A 65 12.80 2.89 17.43
CA ILE A 65 11.58 2.58 18.16
C ILE A 65 11.99 1.54 19.21
N PRO A 66 11.84 1.84 20.50
CA PRO A 66 12.15 0.87 21.54
C PRO A 66 11.28 -0.38 21.33
N PRO A 67 11.80 -1.59 21.64
CA PRO A 67 11.01 -2.80 21.54
C PRO A 67 9.72 -2.62 22.36
N PRO A 68 8.56 -3.08 21.84
CA PRO A 68 7.32 -3.01 22.60
C PRO A 68 7.49 -3.76 23.93
N PRO A 69 6.81 -3.33 25.00
CA PRO A 69 6.90 -3.99 26.29
C PRO A 69 6.54 -5.47 26.13
N LEU A 70 7.43 -6.35 26.58
CA LEU A 70 7.12 -7.76 26.73
C LEU A 70 5.95 -7.85 27.71
N PHE A 71 4.81 -8.29 27.21
CA PHE A 71 3.74 -8.73 28.07
C PHE A 71 4.26 -9.98 28.79
N ASP A 72 4.65 -9.84 30.06
CA ASP A 72 4.99 -10.96 30.93
C ASP A 72 3.69 -11.74 31.14
N ALA A 73 3.46 -12.75 30.28
CA ALA A 73 2.46 -13.76 30.51
C ALA A 73 2.89 -14.49 31.79
N GLY A 74 2.38 -13.96 32.90
CA GLY A 74 2.97 -14.10 34.22
C GLY A 74 3.45 -15.50 34.53
N SER A 75 4.61 -15.54 35.15
CA SER A 75 5.02 -16.59 36.08
C SER A 75 3.83 -17.01 36.97
N SER A 76 3.08 -18.02 36.54
CA SER A 76 2.18 -18.74 37.41
C SER A 76 3.00 -19.80 38.13
N SER A 77 3.48 -19.44 39.32
CA SER A 77 4.00 -20.40 40.28
C SER A 77 2.88 -21.37 40.67
N SER A 78 2.84 -22.55 40.05
CA SER A 78 2.01 -23.66 40.56
C SER A 78 2.63 -25.04 40.35
N GLY A 79 3.96 -25.14 40.37
CA GLY A 79 4.65 -26.41 40.54
C GLY A 79 4.84 -26.76 42.01
N LYS A 80 3.77 -26.90 42.80
CA LYS A 80 3.86 -27.39 44.18
C LYS A 80 4.36 -28.83 44.16
N LYS A 81 5.69 -29.00 44.27
CA LYS A 81 6.27 -30.26 44.78
C LYS A 81 5.69 -30.51 46.17
N LYS A 82 4.71 -31.41 46.27
CA LYS A 82 4.67 -32.45 47.30
C LYS A 82 3.66 -33.51 46.89
N ASN A 83 4.14 -34.75 46.79
CA ASN A 83 3.65 -35.92 47.53
C ASN A 83 4.60 -37.07 47.13
N PHE A 84 5.66 -37.26 47.91
CA PHE A 84 5.73 -38.33 48.92
C PHE A 84 5.68 -39.73 48.29
N PHE A 85 6.80 -40.10 47.66
CA PHE A 85 7.12 -41.51 47.46
C PHE A 85 7.44 -42.11 48.83
N LYS A 86 6.45 -42.77 49.45
CA LYS A 86 6.65 -43.78 50.50
C LYS A 86 5.68 -44.93 50.26
N GLY A 87 5.97 -45.71 49.22
CA GLY A 87 5.54 -47.10 49.18
C GLY A 87 6.45 -47.91 50.10
N LYS A 88 6.00 -48.16 51.34
CA LYS A 88 6.49 -49.24 52.19
C LYS A 88 5.36 -49.77 53.09
N GLY A 89 4.95 -51.00 52.81
CA GLY A 89 4.43 -51.96 53.79
C GLY A 89 2.91 -52.08 53.92
N LYS A 90 2.34 -53.21 53.52
CA LYS A 90 2.18 -54.40 54.39
C LYS A 90 2.23 -55.66 53.54
#